data_AF-A0A7C1EKC5-F1
#
_entry.id   AF-A0A7C1EKC5-F1
#
_cell.length_a   1.000
_cell.length_b   1.000
_cell.length_c   1.000
_cell.angle_alpha   90.00
_cell.angle_beta   90.00
_cell.angle_gamma   90.00
#
_symmetry.space_group_name_H-M   'P 1'
#
loop_
_entity.id
_entity.type
_entity.pdbx_description
1 polymer ?
#
loop_
_entity_poly.entity_id
_entity_poly.type
_entity_poly.pdbx_seq_one_letter_code
_entity_poly.pdbx_strand_id
1 'polypeptide(L)'
;LMGVPNSGRGGMWVVHPIEHAITGLKDEVAHGSGIAAVLPAYLEFLGKEKPAKVIQLAERIFDAPEDESDDNKKGICVEGFRSFIEEIGLSPNLSGLGIKEEDLEQIADNILGVSGFPWPGMDRTGFIAFMKTAL
;
A
#
# COMPACT_ATOMS: atom_id res chain seq x y z
N LEU A 1 2.97 -10.61 -7.93
CA LEU A 1 2.27 -10.75 -9.24
C LEU A 1 2.34 -12.21 -9.68
N MET A 2 1.36 -12.71 -10.44
CA MET A 2 1.39 -14.06 -11.01
C MET A 2 1.63 -13.99 -12.52
N GLY A 3 2.14 -15.07 -13.10
CA GLY A 3 2.31 -15.20 -14.55
C GLY A 3 3.45 -14.35 -15.12
N VAL A 4 3.27 -13.89 -16.36
CA VAL A 4 4.32 -13.23 -17.18
C VAL A 4 4.97 -12.03 -16.49
N PRO A 5 4.25 -11.12 -15.81
CA PRO A 5 4.87 -9.99 -15.10
C PRO A 5 5.82 -10.41 -13.96
N ASN A 6 5.69 -11.65 -13.47
CA ASN A 6 6.51 -12.20 -12.39
C ASN A 6 7.59 -13.17 -12.91
N SER A 7 7.65 -13.43 -14.22
CA SER A 7 8.67 -14.33 -14.80
C SER A 7 10.07 -13.75 -14.60
N GLY A 8 10.93 -14.50 -13.90
CA GLY A 8 12.29 -14.06 -13.56
C GLY A 8 12.36 -13.00 -12.46
N ARG A 9 11.22 -12.61 -11.86
CA ARG A 9 11.13 -11.69 -10.72
C ARG A 9 10.41 -12.41 -9.58
N GLY A 10 11.14 -12.78 -8.53
CA GLY A 10 10.51 -13.18 -7.27
C GLY A 10 9.88 -11.98 -6.57
N GLY A 11 9.07 -12.22 -5.54
CA GLY A 11 8.52 -11.15 -4.70
C GLY A 11 7.33 -11.58 -3.87
N MET A 12 7.16 -10.93 -2.73
CA MET A 12 5.99 -11.10 -1.87
C MET A 12 4.83 -10.21 -2.33
N TRP A 13 3.62 -10.61 -1.96
CA TRP A 13 2.38 -9.91 -2.25
C TRP A 13 2.03 -8.88 -1.19
N VAL A 14 2.97 -8.04 -0.79
CA VAL A 14 2.94 -7.25 0.46
C VAL A 14 1.59 -6.65 0.83
N VAL A 15 0.90 -5.96 -0.09
CA VAL A 15 -0.39 -5.31 0.18
C VAL A 15 -1.58 -6.28 0.27
N HIS A 16 -1.50 -7.48 -0.32
CA HIS A 16 -2.62 -8.42 -0.38
C HIS A 16 -2.93 -9.05 1.00
N PRO A 17 -1.97 -9.57 1.78
CA PRO A 17 -2.27 -10.06 3.12
C PRO A 17 -2.80 -8.97 4.07
N ILE A 18 -2.36 -7.73 3.88
CA ILE A 18 -2.86 -6.58 4.64
C ILE A 18 -4.34 -6.38 4.32
N GLU A 19 -4.69 -6.38 3.04
CA GLU A 19 -6.09 -6.27 2.64
C GLU A 19 -6.93 -7.47 3.11
N HIS A 20 -6.43 -8.71 3.05
CA HIS A 20 -7.16 -9.87 3.59
C HIS A 20 -7.43 -9.72 5.10
N ALA A 21 -6.52 -9.11 5.85
CA ALA A 21 -6.71 -8.83 7.27
C ALA A 21 -7.77 -7.74 7.50
N ILE A 22 -7.90 -6.77 6.59
CA ILE A 22 -8.94 -5.73 6.58
C ILE A 22 -10.31 -6.34 6.25
N THR A 23 -10.43 -7.08 5.16
CA THR A 23 -11.70 -7.69 4.75
C THR A 23 -12.15 -8.82 5.67
N GLY A 24 -11.23 -9.46 6.39
CA GLY A 24 -11.55 -10.35 7.51
C GLY A 24 -12.15 -9.64 8.73
N LEU A 25 -12.08 -8.30 8.81
CA LEU A 25 -12.73 -7.49 9.85
C LEU A 25 -13.99 -6.76 9.34
N LYS A 26 -13.97 -6.30 8.08
CA LYS A 26 -15.06 -5.55 7.43
C LYS A 26 -15.48 -6.24 6.14
N ASP A 27 -16.47 -7.11 6.22
CA ASP A 27 -16.96 -7.91 5.09
C ASP A 27 -17.54 -7.05 3.95
N GLU A 28 -17.96 -5.82 4.25
CA GLU A 28 -18.49 -4.85 3.27
C GLU A 28 -17.41 -4.23 2.37
N VAL A 29 -16.13 -4.34 2.73
CA VAL A 29 -15.03 -3.82 1.93
C VAL A 29 -14.73 -4.79 0.78
N ALA A 30 -14.90 -4.32 -0.45
CA ALA A 30 -14.50 -5.10 -1.62
C ALA A 30 -12.96 -5.22 -1.69
N HIS A 31 -12.48 -6.39 -2.13
CA HIS A 31 -11.05 -6.71 -2.18
C HIS A 31 -10.19 -5.64 -2.87
N GLY A 32 -10.60 -5.19 -4.05
CA GLY A 32 -9.90 -4.14 -4.79
C GLY A 32 -9.88 -2.79 -4.07
N SER A 33 -10.95 -2.46 -3.33
CA SER A 33 -11.04 -1.21 -2.56
C SER A 33 -10.05 -1.21 -1.39
N GLY A 34 -9.92 -2.33 -0.68
CA GLY A 34 -8.94 -2.47 0.40
C GLY A 34 -7.50 -2.34 -0.10
N ILE A 35 -7.17 -2.93 -1.26
CA ILE A 35 -5.84 -2.76 -1.89
C ILE A 35 -5.62 -1.30 -2.27
N ALA A 36 -6.60 -0.65 -2.88
CA ALA A 36 -6.50 0.76 -3.29
C ALA A 36 -6.25 1.67 -2.08
N ALA A 37 -6.92 1.44 -0.96
CA ALA A 37 -6.73 2.23 0.26
C ALA A 37 -5.34 2.07 0.90
N VAL A 38 -4.72 0.90 0.80
CA VAL A 38 -3.39 0.63 1.39
C VAL A 38 -2.25 1.06 0.48
N LEU A 39 -2.46 1.05 -0.84
CA LEU A 39 -1.39 1.23 -1.83
C LEU A 39 -0.61 2.55 -1.68
N PRO A 40 -1.23 3.74 -1.49
CA PRO A 40 -0.48 5.00 -1.35
C PRO A 40 0.47 4.99 -0.16
N ALA A 41 0.01 4.58 1.03
CA ALA A 41 0.84 4.48 2.22
C ALA A 41 1.99 3.46 2.05
N TYR A 42 1.73 2.35 1.34
CA TYR A 42 2.77 1.40 0.99
C TYR A 42 3.83 2.00 0.05
N LEU A 43 3.42 2.80 -0.94
CA LEU A 43 4.36 3.47 -1.85
C LEU A 43 5.19 4.53 -1.12
N GLU A 44 4.61 5.26 -0.17
CA GLU A 44 5.34 6.18 0.71
C GLU A 44 6.40 5.44 1.53
N PHE A 45 6.04 4.31 2.15
CA PHE A 45 6.96 3.45 2.87
C PHE A 45 8.07 2.90 1.96
N LEU A 46 7.69 2.35 0.81
CA LEU A 46 8.63 1.79 -0.17
C LEU A 46 9.55 2.85 -0.75
N GLY A 47 9.09 4.09 -0.87
CA GLY A 47 9.88 5.24 -1.30
C GLY A 47 11.02 5.57 -0.33
N LYS A 48 10.90 5.20 0.96
CA LYS A 48 11.96 5.37 1.96
C LYS A 48 12.93 4.18 1.94
N GLU A 49 12.40 2.97 1.89
CA GLU A 49 13.21 1.74 1.99
C GLU A 49 13.90 1.34 0.68
N LYS A 50 13.21 1.53 -0.45
CA LYS A 50 13.67 1.09 -1.78
C LYS A 50 13.17 2.03 -2.89
N PRO A 51 13.66 3.28 -2.94
CA PRO A 51 13.12 4.36 -3.75
C PRO A 51 13.12 4.10 -5.26
N ALA A 52 14.12 3.35 -5.76
CA ALA A 52 14.38 3.19 -7.18
C ALA A 52 13.15 2.72 -8.01
N LYS A 53 12.26 1.92 -7.42
CA LYS A 53 11.04 1.48 -8.10
C LYS A 53 9.89 2.48 -8.04
N VAL A 54 9.78 3.25 -6.96
CA VAL A 54 8.79 4.33 -6.85
C VAL A 54 9.15 5.47 -7.81
N ILE A 55 10.42 5.85 -7.87
CA ILE A 55 10.94 6.84 -8.82
C ILE A 55 10.70 6.41 -10.27
N GLN A 56 11.02 5.16 -10.60
CA GLN A 56 10.76 4.62 -11.94
C GLN A 56 9.27 4.65 -12.31
N LEU A 57 8.35 4.43 -11.35
CA LEU A 57 6.91 4.56 -11.61
C LEU A 57 6.52 6.01 -11.87
N ALA A 58 7.07 6.96 -11.10
CA ALA A 58 6.86 8.39 -11.31
C ALA A 58 7.21 8.83 -12.74
N GLU A 59 8.39 8.43 -13.21
CA GLU A 59 8.89 8.80 -14.54
C GLU A 59 8.12 8.12 -15.68
N ARG A 60 7.65 6.88 -15.48
CA ARG A 60 7.08 6.05 -16.56
C ARG A 60 5.56 6.15 -16.68
N ILE A 61 4.87 6.46 -15.58
CA ILE A 61 3.40 6.44 -15.52
C ILE A 61 2.85 7.86 -15.33
N PHE A 62 3.59 8.71 -14.62
CA PHE A 62 3.13 10.05 -14.24
C PHE A 62 4.00 11.17 -14.83
N ASP A 63 4.83 10.83 -15.83
CA ASP A 63 5.67 11.77 -16.60
C ASP A 63 6.51 12.73 -15.73
N ALA A 64 7.01 12.24 -14.59
CA ALA A 64 7.85 13.04 -13.70
C ALA A 64 9.12 13.49 -14.46
N PRO A 65 9.51 14.79 -14.39
CA PRO A 65 10.67 15.31 -15.13
C PRO A 65 11.97 14.59 -14.75
N GLU A 66 12.84 14.34 -15.72
CA GLU A 66 14.09 13.60 -15.48
C GLU A 66 15.02 14.34 -14.51
N ASP A 67 15.04 15.67 -14.58
CA ASP A 67 15.84 16.59 -13.73
C ASP A 67 15.18 16.92 -12.37
N GLU A 68 14.01 16.36 -12.09
CA GLU A 68 13.35 16.49 -10.79
C GLU A 68 14.07 15.70 -9.70
N SER A 69 14.02 16.19 -8.47
CA SER A 69 14.59 15.52 -7.30
C SER A 69 13.90 14.18 -7.00
N ASP A 70 14.67 13.21 -6.51
CA ASP A 70 14.14 11.89 -6.11
C ASP A 70 13.00 11.99 -5.09
N ASP A 71 13.07 12.95 -4.17
CA ASP A 71 12.02 13.20 -3.18
C ASP A 71 10.72 13.67 -3.83
N ASN A 72 10.81 14.61 -4.76
CA ASN A 72 9.63 15.08 -5.51
C ASN A 72 9.09 13.98 -6.43
N LYS A 73 9.94 13.19 -7.10
CA LYS A 73 9.50 12.04 -7.90
C LYS A 73 8.72 11.02 -7.09
N LYS A 74 9.16 10.71 -5.86
CA LYS A 74 8.39 9.83 -4.95
C LYS A 74 7.02 10.42 -4.62
N GLY A 75 6.96 11.73 -4.33
CA GLY A 75 5.70 12.44 -4.10
C GLY A 75 4.76 12.38 -5.31
N ILE A 76 5.28 12.67 -6.51
CA ILE A 76 4.52 12.58 -7.77
C ILE A 76 3.92 11.17 -7.96
N CYS A 77 4.69 10.12 -7.69
CA CYS A 77 4.18 8.75 -7.79
C CYS A 77 3.03 8.50 -6.82
N VAL A 78 3.16 8.90 -5.56
CA VAL A 78 2.14 8.66 -4.52
C VAL A 78 0.86 9.44 -4.86
N GLU A 79 0.98 10.72 -5.16
CA GLU A 79 -0.17 11.58 -5.48
C GLU A 79 -0.83 11.19 -6.80
N GLY A 80 -0.07 10.72 -7.78
CA GLY A 80 -0.61 10.17 -9.02
C GLY A 80 -1.51 8.96 -8.79
N PHE A 81 -1.10 8.03 -7.91
CA PHE A 81 -1.95 6.90 -7.52
C PHE A 81 -3.16 7.33 -6.68
N ARG A 82 -3.01 8.27 -5.72
CA ARG A 82 -4.14 8.81 -4.95
C ARG A 82 -5.19 9.41 -5.88
N SER A 83 -4.76 10.28 -6.80
CA SER A 83 -5.62 10.96 -7.76
C SER A 83 -6.35 9.97 -8.68
N PHE A 84 -5.64 8.97 -9.20
CA PHE A 84 -6.24 7.94 -10.05
C PHE A 84 -7.28 7.11 -9.28
N ILE A 85 -6.98 6.73 -8.04
CA ILE A 85 -7.91 5.94 -7.19
C ILE A 85 -9.19 6.74 -6.92
N GLU A 86 -9.07 8.03 -6.62
CA GLU A 86 -10.21 8.93 -6.42
C GLU A 86 -11.00 9.13 -7.72
N GLU A 87 -10.31 9.30 -8.86
CA GLU A 87 -10.93 9.46 -10.19
C GLU A 87 -11.84 8.28 -10.55
N ILE A 88 -11.42 7.05 -10.23
CA ILE A 88 -12.22 5.83 -10.46
C ILE A 88 -13.27 5.55 -9.37
N GLY A 89 -13.46 6.48 -8.43
CA GLY A 89 -14.50 6.43 -7.40
C GLY A 89 -14.18 5.52 -6.20
N LEU A 90 -12.89 5.26 -5.94
CA LEU A 90 -12.43 4.49 -4.78
C LEU A 90 -11.76 5.41 -3.74
N SER A 91 -11.63 4.93 -2.51
CA SER A 91 -10.92 5.65 -1.45
C SER A 91 -9.43 5.31 -1.45
N PRO A 92 -8.52 6.31 -1.45
CA PRO A 92 -7.07 6.10 -1.41
C PRO A 92 -6.51 5.99 0.02
N ASN A 93 -7.38 5.80 1.02
CA ASN A 93 -7.03 5.64 2.42
C ASN A 93 -8.09 4.79 3.14
N LEU A 94 -7.71 4.25 4.29
CA LEU A 94 -8.53 3.34 5.09
C LEU A 94 -9.70 4.07 5.76
N SER A 95 -9.55 5.36 6.12
CA SER A 95 -10.65 6.15 6.70
C SER A 95 -11.84 6.27 5.75
N GLY A 96 -11.58 6.39 4.44
CA GLY A 96 -12.62 6.40 3.41
C GLY A 96 -13.40 5.09 3.29
N LEU A 97 -12.83 3.98 3.79
CA LEU A 97 -13.50 2.68 3.90
C LEU A 97 -14.17 2.45 5.26
N GLY A 98 -14.19 3.46 6.14
CA GLY A 98 -14.78 3.35 7.48
C GLY A 98 -13.91 2.59 8.50
N ILE A 99 -12.64 2.34 8.17
CA ILE A 99 -11.66 1.82 9.13
C ILE A 99 -11.23 2.95 10.06
N LYS A 100 -11.18 2.65 11.35
CA LYS A 100 -10.80 3.59 12.39
C LYS A 100 -9.51 3.16 13.07
N GLU A 101 -8.91 4.06 13.84
CA GLU A 101 -7.71 3.74 14.62
C GLU A 101 -7.93 2.57 15.59
N GLU A 102 -9.12 2.45 16.17
CA GLU A 102 -9.52 1.34 17.05
C GLU A 102 -9.55 -0.03 16.35
N ASP A 103 -9.72 -0.07 15.02
CA ASP A 103 -9.74 -1.30 14.24
C ASP A 103 -8.32 -1.86 13.98
N LEU A 104 -7.29 -1.00 14.07
CA LEU A 104 -5.91 -1.36 13.67
C LEU A 104 -5.31 -2.48 14.51
N GLU A 105 -5.65 -2.53 15.79
CA GLU A 105 -5.22 -3.58 16.72
C GLU A 105 -5.70 -4.96 16.24
N GLN A 106 -6.99 -5.06 15.86
CA GLN A 106 -7.57 -6.31 15.36
C GLN A 106 -7.01 -6.68 13.98
N ILE A 107 -6.76 -5.71 13.10
CA ILE A 107 -6.13 -5.96 11.80
C ILE A 107 -4.70 -6.51 11.97
N ALA A 108 -3.97 -6.00 12.96
CA ALA A 108 -2.62 -6.48 13.29
C ALA A 108 -2.62 -7.91 13.85
N ASP A 109 -3.68 -8.33 14.52
CA ASP A 109 -3.83 -9.71 14.97
C ASP A 109 -4.29 -10.63 13.83
N ASN A 110 -5.19 -10.15 12.97
CA ASN A 110 -5.70 -10.91 11.82
C ASN A 110 -4.60 -11.27 10.82
N ILE A 111 -3.66 -10.36 10.53
CA ILE A 111 -2.61 -10.61 9.54
C ILE A 111 -1.68 -11.76 9.95
N LEU A 112 -1.55 -12.05 11.26
CA LEU A 112 -0.81 -13.21 11.77
C LEU A 112 -1.43 -14.54 11.33
N GLY A 113 -2.76 -14.59 11.19
CA GLY A 113 -3.49 -15.73 10.67
C GLY A 113 -3.48 -15.85 9.14
N VAL A 114 -3.10 -14.78 8.42
CA VAL A 114 -3.05 -14.76 6.95
C VAL A 114 -1.67 -15.16 6.43
N SER A 115 -0.63 -14.40 6.81
CA SER A 115 0.73 -14.63 6.33
C SER A 115 1.82 -14.30 7.35
N GLY A 116 1.46 -13.74 8.50
CA GLY A 116 2.41 -13.00 9.33
C GLY A 116 2.72 -11.62 8.74
N PHE A 117 3.57 -10.85 9.43
CA PHE A 117 3.87 -9.48 9.03
C PHE A 117 4.59 -9.40 7.67
N PRO A 118 4.34 -8.33 6.88
CA PRO A 118 4.56 -8.37 5.43
C PRO A 118 6.03 -8.29 4.97
N TRP A 119 6.97 -7.91 5.84
CA TRP A 119 8.39 -7.82 5.51
C TRP A 119 9.30 -8.07 6.72
N PRO A 120 10.58 -8.46 6.50
CA PRO A 120 11.49 -8.84 7.58
C PRO A 120 11.70 -7.75 8.62
N GLY A 121 11.75 -8.14 9.90
CA GLY A 121 11.95 -7.22 11.02
C GLY A 121 10.70 -6.41 11.40
N MET A 122 9.60 -6.52 10.67
CA MET A 122 8.32 -5.94 11.09
C MET A 122 7.78 -6.68 12.32
N ASP A 123 7.48 -5.93 13.38
CA ASP A 123 6.73 -6.40 14.54
C ASP A 123 5.32 -5.79 14.56
N ARG A 124 4.52 -6.19 15.55
CA ARG A 124 3.13 -5.73 15.70
C ARG A 124 3.03 -4.21 15.85
N THR A 125 3.94 -3.61 16.60
CA THR A 125 3.98 -2.16 16.83
C THR A 125 4.30 -1.40 15.54
N GLY A 126 5.32 -1.86 14.80
CA GLY A 126 5.71 -1.30 13.51
C GLY A 126 4.61 -1.46 12.46
N PHE A 127 3.92 -2.60 12.45
CA PHE A 127 2.77 -2.82 11.57
C PHE A 127 1.63 -1.85 11.88
N ILE A 128 1.26 -1.68 13.14
CA ILE A 128 0.23 -0.69 13.53
C ILE A 128 0.66 0.73 13.17
N ALA A 129 1.94 1.09 13.38
CA ALA A 129 2.47 2.40 13.01
C ALA A 129 2.39 2.63 11.49
N PHE A 130 2.69 1.61 10.67
CA PHE A 130 2.47 1.65 9.23
C PHE A 130 0.98 1.81 8.88
N MET A 131 0.10 1.03 9.51
CA MET A 131 -1.34 1.11 9.23
C MET A 131 -1.92 2.48 9.58
N LYS A 132 -1.38 3.17 10.59
CA LYS A 132 -1.76 4.57 10.90
C LYS A 132 -1.42 5.55 9.79
N THR A 133 -0.38 5.30 8.99
CA THR A 133 -0.09 6.15 7.82
C THR A 133 -1.03 5.89 6.65
N ALA A 134 -1.82 4.82 6.70
CA ALA A 134 -2.83 4.46 5.71
C ALA A 134 -4.24 4.90 6.09
N LEU A 135 -4.48 5.37 7.32
CA LEU A 135 -5.73 6.01 7.72
C LEU A 135 -5.93 7.34 6.98
#